data_AF-A0A6P0RVR9-F1
#
_entry.id   AF-A0A6P0RVR9-F1
#
_cell.length_a   1.000
_cell.length_b   1.000
_cell.length_c   1.000
_cell.angle_alpha   90.00
_cell.angle_beta   90.00
_cell.angle_gamma   90.00
#
_symmetry.space_group_name_H-M   'P 1'
#
loop_
_entity.id
_entity.type
_entity.pdbx_description
1 polymer ?
#
loop_
_entity_poly.entity_id
_entity_poly.type
_entity_poly.pdbx_seq_one_letter_code
_entity_poly.pdbx_strand_id
1 'polypeptide(L)'
;MGNSKFRQLQNNLRDRWLSIDSFDQDDRDILVVPSLTLDQREIKKVDGFLHYEERLLFSLIRLRNPHTRLIYITAQPLPPIVIDYYLQLLPGIP
;
A
#
# COMPACT_ATOMS: atom_id res chain seq x y z
N MET A 1 6.14 -27.69 8.12
CA MET A 1 6.11 -26.77 9.29
C MET A 1 5.68 -25.33 9.01
N GLY A 2 5.58 -24.85 7.75
CA GLY A 2 5.21 -23.44 7.46
C GLY A 2 3.73 -23.05 7.65
N ASN A 3 2.83 -24.03 7.78
CA ASN A 3 1.39 -23.80 7.67
C ASN A 3 0.69 -23.45 9.01
N SER A 4 1.35 -23.64 10.16
CA SER A 4 0.81 -23.27 11.48
C SER A 4 1.06 -21.79 11.79
N LYS A 5 2.28 -21.30 11.57
CA LYS A 5 2.63 -19.88 11.72
C LYS A 5 1.82 -18.98 10.77
N PHE A 6 1.64 -19.42 9.52
CA PHE A 6 0.79 -18.70 8.56
C PHE A 6 -0.67 -18.64 9.02
N ARG A 7 -1.24 -19.77 9.49
CA ARG A 7 -2.61 -19.77 10.02
C ARG A 7 -2.77 -18.92 11.27
N GLN A 8 -1.78 -18.91 12.15
CA GLN A 8 -1.78 -18.06 13.34
C GLN A 8 -1.75 -16.57 12.95
N LEU A 9 -0.94 -16.20 11.95
CA LEU A 9 -0.94 -14.86 11.39
C LEU A 9 -2.31 -14.49 10.78
N GLN A 10 -2.89 -15.38 9.97
CA GLN A 10 -4.21 -15.16 9.36
C GLN A 10 -5.31 -14.95 10.40
N ASN A 11 -5.29 -15.71 11.51
CA ASN A 11 -6.25 -15.54 12.61
C ASN A 11 -6.07 -14.19 13.31
N ASN A 12 -4.82 -13.81 13.63
CA ASN A 12 -4.54 -12.51 14.26
C ASN A 12 -4.92 -11.33 13.37
N LEU A 13 -4.81 -11.46 12.04
CA LEU A 13 -5.20 -10.42 11.09
C LEU A 13 -6.72 -10.29 10.98
N ARG A 14 -7.45 -11.41 11.07
CA ARG A 14 -8.93 -11.41 11.05
C ARG A 14 -9.51 -10.59 12.22
N ASP A 15 -9.01 -10.80 13.43
CA ASP A 15 -9.52 -10.10 14.61
C ASP A 15 -9.24 -8.60 14.58
N ARG A 16 -8.13 -8.19 13.96
CA ARG A 16 -7.77 -6.77 13.75
C ARG A 16 -8.58 -6.11 12.62
N TRP A 17 -9.11 -6.90 11.68
CA TRP A 17 -9.92 -6.36 10.59
C TRP A 17 -11.30 -5.86 11.07
N LEU A 18 -11.86 -6.50 12.10
CA LEU A 18 -13.19 -6.17 12.64
C LEU A 18 -13.26 -4.80 13.33
N SER A 19 -12.12 -4.22 13.71
CA SER A 19 -12.01 -2.93 14.39
C SER A 19 -11.52 -1.80 13.48
N ILE A 20 -11.46 -2.02 12.16
CA ILE A 20 -10.89 -1.06 11.21
C ILE A 20 -11.56 0.33 11.24
N ASP A 21 -12.84 0.43 11.59
CA ASP A 21 -13.52 1.72 11.69
C ASP A 21 -13.13 2.53 12.94
N SER A 22 -12.83 1.86 14.07
CA SER A 22 -12.29 2.51 15.28
C SER A 22 -10.78 2.72 15.24
N PHE A 23 -10.13 2.10 14.26
CA PHE A 23 -8.69 2.18 14.03
C PHE A 23 -8.28 3.57 13.50
N ASP A 24 -9.15 4.36 12.88
CA ASP A 24 -8.74 5.58 12.14
C ASP A 24 -8.43 6.83 13.00
N GLN A 25 -8.28 6.69 14.32
CA GLN A 25 -7.95 7.79 15.24
C GLN A 25 -6.54 7.72 15.87
N ASP A 26 -5.85 6.59 15.75
CA ASP A 26 -4.52 6.39 16.38
C ASP A 26 -3.36 6.71 15.43
N ASP A 27 -2.21 7.09 16.00
CA ASP A 27 -0.93 7.23 15.30
C ASP A 27 -0.55 5.91 14.60
N ARG A 28 -0.28 5.98 13.29
CA ARG A 28 0.02 4.77 12.50
C ARG A 28 1.09 4.95 11.46
N ASP A 29 1.96 3.94 11.39
CA ASP A 29 2.90 3.73 10.31
C ASP A 29 2.40 2.61 9.39
N ILE A 30 2.21 2.93 8.10
CA ILE A 30 1.75 1.99 7.10
C ILE A 30 2.85 1.80 6.06
N LEU A 31 3.42 0.60 6.03
CA LEU A 31 4.41 0.20 5.03
C LEU A 31 3.71 -0.49 3.85
N VAL A 32 3.83 0.11 2.68
CA VAL A 32 3.30 -0.44 1.44
C VAL A 32 4.43 -1.08 0.65
N VAL A 33 4.35 -2.40 0.48
CA VAL A 33 5.33 -3.19 -0.26
C VAL A 33 4.67 -3.82 -1.49
N PRO A 34 5.17 -3.61 -2.71
CA PRO A 34 4.69 -4.26 -3.91
C PRO A 34 4.93 -5.77 -3.77
N SER A 35 3.85 -6.57 -3.82
CA SER A 35 3.94 -8.02 -3.75
C SER A 35 4.16 -8.67 -5.13
N LEU A 36 4.67 -7.91 -6.09
CA LEU A 36 4.71 -8.33 -7.48
C LEU A 36 5.90 -9.25 -7.72
N THR A 37 5.62 -10.54 -7.79
CA THR A 37 6.61 -11.56 -8.14
C THR A 37 6.45 -11.86 -9.62
N LEU A 38 7.26 -11.24 -10.49
CA LEU A 38 7.24 -11.51 -11.92
C LEU A 38 8.62 -11.94 -12.40
N ASP A 39 8.64 -12.98 -13.24
CA ASP A 39 9.83 -13.44 -13.92
C ASP A 39 10.34 -12.33 -14.86
N GLN A 40 11.64 -12.03 -14.83
CA GLN A 40 12.27 -10.98 -15.64
C GLN A 40 12.01 -11.14 -17.15
N ARG A 41 11.65 -12.35 -17.60
CA ARG A 41 11.28 -12.65 -18.99
C ARG A 41 9.89 -12.17 -19.37
N GLU A 42 8.96 -12.12 -18.43
CA GLU A 42 7.60 -11.63 -18.62
C GLU A 42 7.55 -10.10 -18.55
N ILE A 43 8.45 -9.49 -17.75
CA ILE A 43 8.62 -8.03 -17.63
C ILE A 43 8.97 -7.37 -18.98
N LYS A 44 9.68 -8.08 -19.88
CA LYS A 44 10.04 -7.56 -21.21
C LYS A 44 8.91 -7.56 -22.23
N LYS A 45 7.78 -8.22 -21.94
CA LYS A 45 6.67 -8.40 -22.89
C LYS A 45 5.53 -7.41 -22.69
N VAL A 46 5.53 -6.65 -21.59
CA VAL A 46 4.44 -5.75 -21.22
C VAL A 46 4.98 -4.32 -21.17
N ASP A 47 4.76 -3.57 -22.25
CA ASP A 47 4.92 -2.12 -22.23
C ASP A 47 3.95 -1.54 -21.18
N GLY A 48 4.48 -0.75 -20.24
CA GLY A 48 3.70 -0.16 -19.15
C GLY A 48 3.73 -0.93 -17.81
N PHE A 49 4.52 -2.01 -17.70
CA PHE A 49 4.76 -2.68 -16.42
C PHE A 49 5.21 -1.74 -15.30
N LEU A 50 5.96 -0.69 -15.65
CA LEU A 50 6.50 0.33 -14.75
C LEU A 50 5.39 1.06 -13.96
N HIS A 51 4.16 1.11 -14.49
CA HIS A 51 3.02 1.77 -13.85
C HIS A 51 2.28 0.88 -12.84
N TYR A 52 2.67 -0.39 -12.67
CA TYR A 52 1.97 -1.28 -11.73
C TYR A 52 2.08 -0.80 -10.28
N GLU A 53 3.19 -0.14 -9.93
CA GLU A 53 3.42 0.39 -8.58
C GLU A 53 2.54 1.61 -8.29
N GLU A 54 2.17 2.41 -9.30
CA GLU A 54 1.26 3.55 -9.15
C GLU A 54 -0.11 3.13 -8.60
N ARG A 55 -0.56 1.90 -8.91
CA ARG A 55 -1.81 1.36 -8.36
C ARG A 55 -1.80 1.30 -6.84
N LEU A 56 -0.64 1.20 -6.20
CA LEU A 56 -0.51 1.17 -4.74
C LEU A 56 -0.84 2.53 -4.09
N LEU A 57 -0.79 3.62 -4.86
CA LEU A 57 -1.15 4.97 -4.41
C LEU A 57 -2.62 5.10 -4.02
N PHE A 58 -3.49 4.11 -4.33
CA PHE A 58 -4.84 4.05 -3.77
C PHE A 58 -4.86 4.15 -2.23
N SER A 59 -3.80 3.68 -1.57
CA SER A 59 -3.66 3.71 -0.12
C SER A 59 -3.42 5.10 0.47
N LEU A 60 -3.11 6.11 -0.37
CA LEU A 60 -3.02 7.52 0.05
C LEU A 60 -4.31 8.03 0.68
N ILE A 61 -5.47 7.43 0.38
CA ILE A 61 -6.74 7.76 1.05
C ILE A 61 -6.66 7.67 2.58
N ARG A 62 -5.71 6.89 3.13
CA ARG A 62 -5.50 6.75 4.56
C ARG A 62 -4.87 8.00 5.22
N LEU A 63 -4.28 8.89 4.43
CA LEU A 63 -3.78 10.20 4.90
C LEU A 63 -4.91 11.15 5.31
N ARG A 64 -6.19 10.78 5.10
CA ARG A 64 -7.33 11.49 5.70
C ARG A 64 -7.25 11.50 7.23
N ASN A 65 -6.56 10.54 7.84
CA ASN A 65 -6.15 10.63 9.23
C ASN A 65 -4.78 11.35 9.31
N PRO A 66 -4.70 12.55 9.91
CA PRO A 66 -3.45 13.32 10.00
C PRO A 66 -2.36 12.63 10.82
N HIS A 67 -2.72 11.63 11.62
CA HIS A 67 -1.81 10.81 12.43
C HIS A 67 -1.22 9.62 11.67
N THR A 68 -1.58 9.45 10.40
CA THR A 68 -1.08 8.34 9.56
C THR A 68 0.15 8.75 8.77
N ARG A 69 1.23 7.99 8.92
CA ARG A 69 2.42 8.06 8.08
C ARG A 69 2.47 6.86 7.13
N LEU A 70 2.46 7.15 5.83
CA LEU A 70 2.59 6.14 4.77
C LEU A 70 4.04 6.09 4.25
N ILE A 71 4.58 4.88 4.15
CA ILE A 71 5.93 4.60 3.67
C ILE A 71 5.79 3.63 2.49
N TYR A 72 6.20 4.07 1.30
CA TYR A 72 6.20 3.23 0.10
C TYR A 72 7.61 2.68 -0.14
N ILE A 73 7.70 1.37 -0.34
CA ILE A 73 8.88 0.73 -0.92
C ILE A 73 8.55 0.51 -2.39
N THR A 74 9.33 1.08 -3.30
CA THR A 74 9.12 0.93 -4.74
C THR A 74 10.37 0.38 -5.40
N ALA A 75 10.20 -0.48 -6.40
CA ALA A 75 11.31 -1.01 -7.18
C ALA A 75 11.93 0.08 -8.06
N GLN A 76 11.15 1.09 -8.43
CA GLN A 76 11.62 2.25 -9.15
C GLN A 76 11.15 3.56 -8.50
N PRO A 77 11.91 4.66 -8.68
CA PRO A 77 11.45 5.96 -8.24
C PRO A 77 10.11 6.33 -8.89
N LEU A 78 9.10 6.62 -8.07
CA LEU A 78 7.86 7.22 -8.55
C LEU A 78 8.11 8.68 -8.93
N PRO A 79 7.67 9.15 -10.11
CA PRO A 79 7.75 10.56 -10.44
C PRO A 79 6.95 11.40 -9.42
N PRO A 80 7.54 12.48 -8.86
CA PRO A 80 6.85 13.30 -7.85
C PRO A 80 5.49 13.83 -8.32
N ILE A 81 5.38 14.20 -9.59
CA ILE A 81 4.15 14.71 -10.19
C ILE A 81 2.98 13.71 -10.14
N VAL A 82 3.27 12.40 -10.17
CA VAL A 82 2.23 11.37 -10.05
C VAL A 82 1.69 11.37 -8.62
N ILE A 83 2.57 11.50 -7.62
CA ILE A 83 2.18 11.57 -6.21
C ILE A 83 1.31 12.81 -5.98
N ASP A 84 1.76 13.98 -6.46
CA ASP A 84 1.03 15.23 -6.33
C ASP A 84 -0.36 15.15 -6.97
N TYR A 85 -0.45 14.56 -8.17
CA TYR A 85 -1.72 14.33 -8.85
C TYR A 85 -2.68 13.48 -8.01
N TYR A 86 -2.22 12.36 -7.43
CA TYR A 86 -3.06 11.52 -6.58
C TYR A 86 -3.46 12.20 -5.27
N LEU A 87 -2.60 13.03 -4.67
CA LEU A 87 -2.92 13.79 -3.47
C LEU A 87 -4.02 14.83 -3.74
N GLN A 88 -3.97 15.52 -4.88
CA GLN A 88 -5.00 16.49 -5.28
C GLN A 88 -6.39 15.86 -5.47
N LEU A 89 -6.46 14.57 -5.79
CA LEU A 89 -7.72 13.84 -5.93
C LEU A 89 -8.37 13.47 -4.59
N LEU A 90 -7.66 13.63 -3.47
CA LEU A 90 -8.13 13.23 -2.15
C LEU A 90 -8.72 14.43 -1.39
N PRO A 91 -10.05 14.47 -1.19
CA PRO A 91 -10.68 15.57 -0.47
C PRO A 91 -10.31 15.53 1.02
N GLY A 92 -9.86 16.67 1.54
CA GLY A 92 -9.55 16.85 2.97
C GLY A 92 -8.10 16.57 3.37
N ILE A 93 -7.19 16.41 2.40
CA ILE A 93 -5.74 16.42 2.63
C ILE A 93 -5.22 17.81 2.22
N PRO A 94 -4.49 18.53 3.09
CA PRO A 94 -3.98 19.87 2.80
C PRO A 94 -2.87 19.87 1.74
#